data_AF-A0A8T4C7Z4-F1
#
_entry.id   AF-A0A8T4C7Z4-F1
#
_cell.length_a   1.000
_cell.length_b   1.000
_cell.length_c   1.000
_cell.angle_alpha   90.00
_cell.angle_beta   90.00
_cell.angle_gamma   90.00
#
_symmetry.space_group_name_H-M   'P 1'
#
loop_
_entity.id
_entity.type
_entity.pdbx_description
1 polymer ?
#
loop_
_entity_poly.entity_id
_entity_poly.type
_entity_poly.pdbx_seq_one_letter_code
_entity_poly.pdbx_strand_id
1 'polypeptide(L)'
;MDYFYVDIETVPLDKEKYLSLDEEERKKLLNPIDSRIVAIGVKKNTLVESILQGEDEASLLREFWSLLERKTGPNALPYRIVGFNIKDFDLPFLVTRSFILNVPIVPFLLKDVIDIREQISAYKYGPTRGKLKEFAALLNIPTLNEMDGSQVAERYWNQEHEKIREYLRKDLEITQKMHERMKKLRIDEIGRW
;
A
#
# COMPACT_ATOMS: atom_id res chain seq x y z
N MET A 1 19.62 2.11 8.09
CA MET A 1 18.70 1.92 6.95
C MET A 1 17.31 2.12 7.49
N ASP A 2 16.58 3.07 6.94
CA ASP A 2 15.18 3.29 7.28
C ASP A 2 14.27 2.46 6.36
N TYR A 3 13.16 1.97 6.89
CA TYR A 3 12.10 1.31 6.12
C TYR A 3 10.81 2.10 6.26
N PHE A 4 10.22 2.45 5.13
CA PHE A 4 8.89 3.03 5.04
C PHE A 4 7.93 1.95 4.56
N TYR A 5 7.12 1.43 5.46
CA TYR A 5 6.03 0.53 5.11
C TYR A 5 4.89 1.37 4.55
N VAL A 6 4.44 1.04 3.35
CA VAL A 6 3.42 1.79 2.60
C VAL A 6 2.33 0.83 2.15
N ASP A 7 1.09 1.29 2.29
CA ASP A 7 -0.12 0.62 1.84
C ASP A 7 -1.18 1.70 1.53
N ILE A 8 -2.03 1.51 0.54
CA ILE A 8 -3.08 2.47 0.15
C ILE A 8 -4.47 1.84 0.12
N GLU A 9 -5.48 2.67 0.34
CA GLU A 9 -6.88 2.30 0.12
C GLU A 9 -7.51 3.16 -0.97
N THR A 10 -8.28 2.51 -1.84
CA THR A 10 -8.84 3.13 -3.04
C THR A 10 -10.34 2.88 -3.15
N VAL A 11 -11.04 3.80 -3.82
CA VAL A 11 -12.48 3.72 -4.07
C VAL A 11 -12.76 4.14 -5.52
N PRO A 12 -13.69 3.47 -6.22
CA PRO A 12 -14.15 3.88 -7.54
C PRO A 12 -14.64 5.33 -7.58
N LEU A 13 -14.31 6.04 -8.65
CA LEU A 13 -14.77 7.42 -8.88
C LEU A 13 -16.28 7.49 -9.10
N ASP A 14 -16.84 6.51 -9.83
CA ASP A 14 -18.26 6.42 -10.14
C ASP A 14 -18.94 5.37 -9.27
N LYS A 15 -19.61 5.85 -8.22
CA LYS A 15 -20.36 5.02 -7.26
C LYS A 15 -21.53 4.30 -7.94
N GLU A 16 -22.28 4.98 -8.79
CA GLU A 16 -23.49 4.40 -9.42
C GLU A 16 -23.11 3.27 -10.36
N LYS A 17 -22.08 3.50 -11.19
CA LYS A 17 -21.47 2.45 -12.02
C LYS A 17 -21.02 1.28 -11.16
N TYR A 18 -20.24 1.49 -10.11
CA TYR A 18 -19.77 0.39 -9.26
C TYR A 18 -20.91 -0.44 -8.66
N LEU A 19 -21.96 0.23 -8.16
CA LEU A 19 -23.11 -0.45 -7.55
C LEU A 19 -23.91 -1.28 -8.56
N SER A 20 -23.94 -0.87 -9.83
CA SER A 20 -24.62 -1.58 -10.92
C SER A 20 -23.88 -2.83 -11.43
N LEU A 21 -22.58 -2.94 -11.12
CA LEU A 21 -21.71 -4.02 -11.61
C LEU A 21 -21.69 -5.22 -10.66
N ASP A 22 -21.43 -6.40 -11.22
CA ASP A 22 -21.12 -7.61 -10.47
C ASP A 22 -19.69 -7.58 -9.89
N GLU A 23 -19.32 -8.61 -9.12
CA GLU A 23 -18.02 -8.66 -8.44
C GLU A 23 -16.82 -8.71 -9.42
N GLU A 24 -16.96 -9.39 -10.56
CA GLU A 24 -15.86 -9.50 -11.52
C GLU A 24 -15.62 -8.18 -12.25
N GLU A 25 -16.69 -7.49 -12.65
CA GLU A 25 -16.61 -6.18 -13.27
C GLU A 25 -16.16 -5.10 -12.27
N ARG A 26 -16.57 -5.17 -11.00
CA ARG A 26 -16.10 -4.26 -9.95
C ARG A 26 -14.58 -4.32 -9.78
N LYS A 27 -13.98 -5.51 -9.85
CA LYS A 27 -12.52 -5.68 -9.75
C LYS A 27 -11.76 -4.96 -10.87
N LYS A 28 -12.37 -4.80 -12.05
CA LYS A 28 -11.74 -4.08 -13.18
C LYS A 28 -11.60 -2.58 -12.91
N LEU A 29 -12.41 -2.02 -12.02
CA LEU A 29 -12.33 -0.61 -11.62
C LEU A 29 -11.17 -0.33 -10.65
N LEU A 30 -10.48 -1.37 -10.15
CA LEU A 30 -9.38 -1.24 -9.20
C LEU A 30 -8.07 -0.83 -9.92
N ASN A 31 -8.09 0.36 -10.52
CA ASN A 31 -6.99 0.95 -11.27
C ASN A 31 -7.01 2.49 -11.12
N PRO A 32 -5.89 3.19 -11.33
CA PRO A 32 -5.80 4.64 -11.05
C PRO A 32 -6.58 5.55 -12.01
N ILE A 33 -7.18 5.00 -13.07
CA ILE A 33 -8.05 5.73 -14.00
C ILE A 33 -9.48 5.77 -13.46
N ASP A 34 -10.01 4.60 -13.06
CA ASP A 34 -11.39 4.44 -12.61
C ASP A 34 -11.59 4.66 -11.10
N SER A 35 -10.51 4.69 -10.33
CA SER A 35 -10.53 4.84 -8.87
C SER A 35 -9.63 5.96 -8.37
N ARG A 36 -9.90 6.41 -7.14
CA ARG A 36 -9.12 7.40 -6.39
C ARG A 36 -8.59 6.83 -5.09
N ILE A 37 -7.53 7.43 -4.58
CA ILE A 37 -6.99 7.16 -3.25
C ILE A 37 -7.85 7.86 -2.20
N VAL A 38 -8.21 7.14 -1.13
CA VAL A 38 -8.98 7.67 0.01
C VAL A 38 -8.24 7.57 1.33
N ALA A 39 -7.23 6.69 1.41
CA ALA A 39 -6.32 6.63 2.54
C ALA A 39 -4.92 6.20 2.10
N ILE A 40 -3.89 6.73 2.77
CA ILE A 40 -2.49 6.34 2.58
C ILE A 40 -1.90 6.04 3.95
N GLY A 41 -1.37 4.83 4.10
CA GLY A 41 -0.70 4.37 5.29
C GLY A 41 0.81 4.46 5.11
N VAL A 42 1.50 5.12 6.04
CA VAL A 42 2.96 5.17 6.07
C VAL A 42 3.46 4.86 7.48
N LYS A 43 4.35 3.88 7.62
CA LYS A 43 5.03 3.60 8.88
C LYS A 43 6.53 3.58 8.71
N LYS A 44 7.25 4.41 9.46
CA LYS A 44 8.71 4.46 9.45
C LYS A 44 9.29 3.64 10.60
N ASN A 45 9.96 2.53 10.30
CA ASN A 45 10.60 1.66 11.30
C ASN A 45 9.67 1.32 12.49
N THR A 46 10.11 1.59 13.73
CA THR A 46 9.37 1.39 14.98
C THR A 46 8.57 2.62 15.41
N LEU A 47 8.48 3.64 14.56
CA LEU A 47 7.68 4.83 14.85
C LEU A 47 6.18 4.54 14.68
N VAL A 48 5.38 5.42 15.26
CA VAL A 48 3.93 5.43 15.08
C VAL A 48 3.62 5.64 13.59
N GLU A 49 2.68 4.87 13.08
CA GLU A 49 2.18 5.01 11.73
C GLU A 49 1.45 6.36 11.52
N SER A 50 1.56 6.90 10.32
CA SER A 50 0.76 8.01 9.83
C SER A 50 -0.28 7.45 8.88
N ILE A 51 -1.56 7.58 9.23
CA ILE A 51 -2.68 7.24 8.36
C ILE A 51 -3.31 8.55 7.86
N LEU A 52 -3.04 8.85 6.59
CA LEU A 52 -3.55 10.03 5.89
C LEU A 52 -4.92 9.70 5.32
N GLN A 53 -5.92 10.52 5.61
CA GLN A 53 -7.30 10.38 5.11
C GLN A 53 -7.88 11.77 4.87
N GLY A 54 -8.70 11.90 3.83
CA GLY A 54 -9.33 13.17 3.49
C GLY A 54 -10.05 13.12 2.15
N GLU A 55 -10.86 14.16 1.90
CA GLU A 55 -11.61 14.28 0.65
C GLU A 55 -10.78 14.87 -0.50
N ASP A 56 -9.70 15.59 -0.21
CA ASP A 56 -8.78 16.12 -1.22
C ASP A 56 -7.63 15.14 -1.45
N GLU A 57 -7.74 14.32 -2.50
CA GLU A 57 -6.71 13.34 -2.89
C GLU A 57 -5.37 14.00 -3.21
N ALA A 58 -5.36 15.20 -3.79
CA ALA A 58 -4.12 15.88 -4.13
C ALA A 58 -3.35 16.30 -2.88
N SER A 59 -4.07 16.70 -1.82
CA SER A 59 -3.45 17.00 -0.52
C SER A 59 -2.88 15.74 0.15
N LEU A 60 -3.58 14.60 0.11
CA LEU A 60 -3.06 13.32 0.60
C LEU A 60 -1.75 12.92 -0.10
N LEU A 61 -1.72 13.06 -1.42
CA LEU A 61 -0.52 12.75 -2.21
C LEU A 61 0.64 13.68 -1.89
N ARG A 62 0.41 15.00 -1.76
CA ARG A 62 1.47 15.96 -1.36
C ARG A 62 2.05 15.60 0.01
N GLU A 63 1.19 15.28 0.96
CA GLU A 63 1.61 14.89 2.31
C GLU A 63 2.41 13.58 2.26
N PHE A 64 1.93 12.55 1.55
CA PHE A 64 2.67 11.30 1.35
C PHE A 64 4.07 11.52 0.76
N TRP A 65 4.18 12.29 -0.32
CA TRP A 65 5.48 12.54 -0.94
C TRP A 65 6.42 13.32 0.00
N SER A 66 5.89 14.25 0.79
CA SER A 66 6.70 14.97 1.79
C SER A 66 7.21 14.05 2.91
N LEU A 67 6.45 13.02 3.30
CA LEU A 67 6.91 12.01 4.26
C LEU A 67 8.07 11.15 3.71
N LEU A 68 8.12 10.95 2.39
CA LEU A 68 9.22 10.26 1.71
C LEU A 68 10.39 11.18 1.35
N GLU A 69 10.23 12.50 1.50
CA GLU A 69 11.26 13.45 1.15
C GLU A 69 12.53 13.22 1.98
N ARG A 70 13.65 13.07 1.29
CA ARG A 70 14.95 12.85 1.94
C ARG A 70 15.33 14.09 2.72
N LYS A 71 15.69 13.91 3.99
CA LYS A 71 16.62 14.84 4.62
C LYS A 71 17.94 14.73 3.87
N THR A 72 18.32 15.77 3.16
CA THR A 72 19.64 15.88 2.52
C THR A 72 20.68 16.23 3.58
N GLY A 73 21.89 15.68 3.48
CA GLY A 73 22.99 15.97 4.39
C GLY A 73 23.86 14.76 4.74
N PRO A 74 25.00 14.97 5.42
CA PRO A 74 25.98 13.93 5.74
C PRO A 74 25.45 12.80 6.64
N ASN A 75 24.32 13.03 7.32
CA ASN A 75 23.67 12.05 8.20
C ASN A 75 22.40 11.43 7.60
N ALA A 76 22.15 11.63 6.30
CA ALA A 76 21.01 11.03 5.61
C ALA A 76 21.17 9.51 5.56
N LEU A 77 20.34 8.79 6.30
CA LEU A 77 20.31 7.33 6.19
C LEU A 77 19.63 6.94 4.87
N PRO A 78 20.14 5.90 4.17
CA PRO A 78 19.40 5.32 3.07
C PRO A 78 18.06 4.78 3.61
N TYR A 79 17.02 4.89 2.79
CA TYR A 79 15.72 4.32 3.09
C TYR A 79 15.27 3.37 1.98
N ARG A 80 14.39 2.44 2.35
CA ARG A 80 13.66 1.57 1.42
C ARG A 80 12.17 1.71 1.63
N ILE A 81 11.42 1.63 0.53
CA ILE A 81 9.96 1.55 0.57
C ILE A 81 9.61 0.07 0.61
N VAL A 82 8.71 -0.33 1.49
CA VAL A 82 8.31 -1.72 1.68
C VAL A 82 6.79 -1.79 1.59
N GLY A 83 6.27 -2.76 0.84
CA GLY A 83 4.84 -3.05 0.83
C GLY A 83 4.57 -4.46 0.33
N PHE A 84 3.30 -4.84 0.27
CA PHE A 84 2.88 -6.15 -0.21
C PHE A 84 2.15 -5.98 -1.55
N ASN A 85 2.72 -6.49 -2.65
CA ASN A 85 2.22 -6.21 -4.01
C ASN A 85 2.33 -4.73 -4.42
N ILE A 86 3.20 -3.98 -3.73
CA ILE A 86 3.36 -2.54 -3.87
C ILE A 86 3.82 -2.11 -5.28
N LYS A 87 4.60 -2.95 -5.97
CA LYS A 87 5.11 -2.65 -7.32
C LYS A 87 4.03 -2.80 -8.40
N ASP A 88 3.07 -3.69 -8.16
CA ASP A 88 1.99 -3.99 -9.09
C ASP A 88 0.71 -3.20 -8.78
N PHE A 89 0.64 -2.52 -7.63
CA PHE A 89 -0.58 -1.83 -7.19
C PHE A 89 -0.32 -0.42 -6.63
N ASP A 90 0.18 -0.31 -5.40
CA ASP A 90 0.21 0.94 -4.65
C ASP A 90 1.06 2.02 -5.31
N LEU A 91 2.31 1.70 -5.69
CA LEU A 91 3.21 2.67 -6.32
C LEU A 91 2.71 3.12 -7.70
N PRO A 92 2.28 2.22 -8.60
CA PRO A 92 1.59 2.63 -9.84
C PRO A 92 0.40 3.54 -9.58
N PHE A 93 -0.41 3.28 -8.56
CA PHE A 93 -1.53 4.14 -8.18
C PHE A 93 -1.06 5.52 -7.73
N LEU A 94 -0.17 5.59 -6.74
CA LEU A 94 0.37 6.83 -6.17
C LEU A 94 0.99 7.71 -7.26
N VAL A 95 1.80 7.12 -8.14
CA VAL A 95 2.45 7.84 -9.25
C VAL A 95 1.43 8.32 -10.29
N THR A 96 0.52 7.45 -10.73
CA THR A 96 -0.46 7.79 -11.78
C THR A 96 -1.47 8.83 -11.29
N ARG A 97 -1.98 8.70 -10.05
CA ARG A 97 -2.87 9.70 -9.45
C ARG A 97 -2.16 11.02 -9.22
N SER A 98 -0.88 11.01 -8.86
CA SER A 98 -0.07 12.24 -8.77
C SER A 98 0.08 12.92 -10.13
N PHE A 99 0.32 12.15 -11.20
CA PHE A 99 0.34 12.66 -12.56
C PHE A 99 -1.00 13.30 -12.97
N ILE A 100 -2.11 12.58 -12.75
CA ILE A 100 -3.47 13.06 -13.10
C ILE A 100 -3.82 14.35 -12.34
N LEU A 101 -3.47 14.44 -11.06
CA LEU A 101 -3.80 15.57 -10.19
C LEU A 101 -2.74 16.68 -10.17
N ASN A 102 -1.72 16.60 -11.02
CA ASN A 102 -0.61 17.54 -11.09
C ASN A 102 0.08 17.76 -9.73
N VAL A 103 0.35 16.66 -9.02
CA VAL A 103 1.09 16.64 -7.74
C VAL A 103 2.55 16.26 -8.01
N PRO A 104 3.52 17.11 -7.63
CA PRO A 104 4.93 16.76 -7.71
C PRO A 104 5.26 15.53 -6.86
N ILE A 105 6.07 14.62 -7.40
CA ILE A 105 6.52 13.42 -6.72
C ILE A 105 7.92 13.62 -6.12
N VAL A 106 8.24 12.89 -5.05
CA VAL A 106 9.63 12.72 -4.60
C VAL A 106 10.25 11.56 -5.37
N PRO A 107 11.34 11.78 -6.15
CA PRO A 107 11.97 10.71 -6.91
C PRO A 107 12.55 9.61 -6.02
N PHE A 108 12.25 8.36 -6.37
CA PHE A 108 12.78 7.15 -5.71
C PHE A 108 13.37 6.20 -6.75
N LEU A 109 14.19 5.25 -6.29
CA LEU A 109 14.77 4.22 -7.15
C LEU A 109 13.99 2.92 -6.95
N LEU A 110 13.55 2.27 -8.04
CA LEU A 110 12.81 1.00 -7.96
C LEU A 110 13.60 -0.12 -7.27
N LYS A 111 14.93 -0.10 -7.35
CA LYS A 111 15.80 -1.06 -6.63
C LYS A 111 15.75 -0.91 -5.10
N ASP A 112 15.28 0.24 -4.61
CA ASP A 112 15.10 0.52 -3.19
C ASP A 112 13.66 0.23 -2.73
N VAL A 113 12.82 -0.31 -3.61
CA VAL A 113 11.47 -0.80 -3.30
C VAL A 113 11.51 -2.31 -3.06
N ILE A 114 11.12 -2.70 -1.86
CA ILE A 114 10.92 -4.09 -1.44
C ILE A 114 9.44 -4.42 -1.60
N ASP A 115 9.13 -5.29 -2.55
CA ASP A 115 7.81 -5.90 -2.64
C ASP A 115 7.87 -7.29 -1.99
N ILE A 116 7.18 -7.45 -0.86
CA ILE A 116 7.20 -8.70 -0.09
C ILE A 116 6.65 -9.85 -0.93
N ARG A 117 5.59 -9.64 -1.72
CA ARG A 117 4.96 -10.70 -2.52
C ARG A 117 5.88 -11.17 -3.63
N GLU A 118 6.56 -10.23 -4.28
CA GLU A 118 7.58 -10.53 -5.30
C GLU A 118 8.73 -11.36 -4.70
N GLN A 119 9.24 -11.00 -3.52
CA GLN A 119 10.36 -11.71 -2.90
C GLN A 119 9.99 -13.10 -2.37
N ILE A 120 8.85 -13.26 -1.68
CA ILE A 120 8.42 -14.58 -1.18
C ILE A 120 8.00 -15.54 -2.30
N SER A 121 7.66 -15.00 -3.49
CA SER A 121 7.41 -15.80 -4.70
C SER A 121 8.68 -16.06 -5.52
N ALA A 122 9.86 -15.64 -5.01
CA ALA A 122 11.14 -15.74 -5.70
C ALA A 122 11.11 -15.15 -7.11
N TYR A 123 10.50 -13.97 -7.26
CA TYR A 123 10.37 -13.23 -8.52
C TYR A 123 9.63 -14.00 -9.62
N LYS A 124 8.72 -14.91 -9.24
CA LYS A 124 7.87 -15.62 -10.19
C LYS A 124 7.09 -14.63 -11.06
N TYR A 125 7.12 -14.84 -12.37
CA TYR A 125 6.34 -14.07 -13.32
C TYR A 125 4.88 -14.54 -13.39
N GLY A 126 3.96 -13.60 -13.61
CA GLY A 126 2.54 -13.84 -13.83
C GLY A 126 1.70 -13.90 -12.55
N PRO A 127 0.38 -14.15 -12.69
CA PRO A 127 -0.53 -14.18 -11.56
C PRO A 127 -0.12 -15.22 -10.51
N THR A 128 -0.08 -14.79 -9.25
CA THR A 128 0.17 -15.66 -8.10
C THR A 128 -1.02 -15.58 -7.15
N ARG A 129 -1.33 -16.64 -6.41
CA ARG A 129 -2.23 -16.54 -5.25
C ARG A 129 -1.43 -16.04 -4.05
N GLY A 130 -2.12 -15.48 -3.05
CA GLY A 130 -1.53 -15.11 -1.77
C GLY A 130 -1.80 -13.65 -1.46
N LYS A 131 -2.98 -13.36 -0.93
CA LYS A 131 -3.30 -12.06 -0.33
C LYS A 131 -2.53 -11.91 0.98
N LEU A 132 -2.28 -10.66 1.39
CA LEU A 132 -1.61 -10.33 2.65
C LEU A 132 -2.21 -11.09 3.85
N LYS A 133 -3.54 -11.08 3.96
CA LYS A 133 -4.28 -11.76 5.04
C LYS A 133 -4.20 -13.28 5.01
N GLU A 134 -4.10 -13.89 3.82
CA GLU A 134 -3.90 -15.35 3.70
C GLU A 134 -2.55 -15.74 4.31
N PHE A 135 -1.50 -14.97 4.02
CA PHE A 135 -0.19 -15.18 4.64
C PHE A 135 -0.21 -14.87 6.14
N ALA A 136 -0.87 -13.78 6.55
CA ALA A 136 -0.99 -13.40 7.96
C ALA A 136 -1.60 -14.54 8.80
N ALA A 137 -2.70 -15.13 8.31
CA ALA A 137 -3.37 -16.26 8.94
C ALA A 137 -2.43 -17.48 9.08
N LEU A 138 -1.73 -17.86 8.00
CA LEU A 138 -0.77 -18.97 8.02
C LEU A 138 0.43 -18.74 8.95
N LEU A 139 0.78 -17.47 9.18
CA LEU A 139 1.86 -17.07 10.08
C LEU A 139 1.39 -16.83 11.52
N ASN A 140 0.11 -17.07 11.82
CA ASN A 140 -0.52 -16.77 13.10
C ASN A 140 -0.33 -15.30 13.54
N ILE A 141 -0.28 -14.38 12.57
CA ILE A 141 -0.29 -12.94 12.84
C ILE A 141 -1.76 -12.54 13.04
N PRO A 142 -2.15 -12.00 14.20
CA PRO A 142 -3.54 -11.59 14.42
C PRO A 142 -3.98 -10.61 13.35
N THR A 143 -5.16 -10.83 12.75
CA THR A 143 -5.82 -9.92 11.81
C THR A 143 -7.08 -9.35 12.46
N LEU A 144 -7.53 -8.17 12.01
CA LEU A 144 -8.91 -7.74 12.27
C LEU A 144 -9.83 -8.54 11.34
N ASN A 145 -10.71 -9.36 11.92
CA ASN A 145 -11.58 -10.29 11.17
C ASN A 145 -12.77 -9.61 10.48
N GLU A 146 -12.93 -8.30 10.62
CA GLU A 146 -14.19 -7.61 10.30
C GLU A 146 -14.19 -6.90 8.94
N MET A 147 -13.07 -6.87 8.21
CA MET A 147 -12.97 -6.15 6.94
C MET A 147 -12.13 -6.88 5.90
N ASP A 148 -12.48 -6.75 4.61
CA ASP A 148 -11.69 -7.10 3.43
C ASP A 148 -11.55 -5.87 2.53
N GLY A 149 -10.54 -5.83 1.66
CA GLY A 149 -10.34 -4.74 0.71
C GLY A 149 -11.54 -4.51 -0.21
N SER A 150 -12.35 -5.56 -0.49
CA SER A 150 -13.60 -5.43 -1.26
C SER A 150 -14.67 -4.55 -0.57
N GLN A 151 -14.56 -4.35 0.75
CA GLN A 151 -15.52 -3.58 1.53
C GLN A 151 -15.16 -2.11 1.66
N VAL A 152 -13.95 -1.70 1.24
CA VAL A 152 -13.44 -0.32 1.39
C VAL A 152 -14.38 0.69 0.73
N ALA A 153 -14.86 0.42 -0.47
CA ALA A 153 -15.76 1.31 -1.20
C ALA A 153 -17.09 1.53 -0.46
N GLU A 154 -17.72 0.44 0.00
CA GLU A 154 -18.97 0.51 0.75
C GLU A 154 -18.79 1.27 2.07
N ARG A 155 -17.75 0.94 2.85
CA ARG A 155 -17.44 1.61 4.11
C ARG A 155 -17.17 3.11 3.92
N TYR A 156 -16.44 3.46 2.87
CA TYR A 156 -16.15 4.85 2.54
C TYR A 156 -17.42 5.65 2.25
N TRP A 157 -18.33 5.10 1.43
CA TRP A 157 -19.59 5.77 1.11
C TRP A 157 -20.56 5.83 2.29
N ASN A 158 -20.43 4.92 3.26
CA ASN A 158 -21.16 4.94 4.52
C ASN A 158 -20.49 5.80 5.60
N GLN A 159 -19.44 6.57 5.25
CA GLN A 159 -18.69 7.44 6.15
C GLN A 159 -18.01 6.69 7.32
N GLU A 160 -17.75 5.40 7.17
CA GLU A 160 -17.06 4.58 8.18
C GLU A 160 -15.53 4.71 8.07
N HIS A 161 -15.02 5.95 7.99
CA HIS A 161 -13.61 6.23 7.72
C HIS A 161 -12.65 5.69 8.79
N GLU A 162 -13.11 5.62 10.05
CA GLU A 162 -12.29 5.06 11.14
C GLU A 162 -12.05 3.56 10.96
N LYS A 163 -13.02 2.81 10.43
CA LYS A 163 -12.82 1.38 10.13
C LYS A 163 -11.78 1.17 9.04
N ILE A 164 -11.77 2.05 8.03
CA ILE A 164 -10.74 2.05 6.98
C ILE A 164 -9.37 2.38 7.59
N ARG A 165 -9.29 3.34 8.52
CA ARG A 165 -8.06 3.70 9.22
C ARG A 165 -7.50 2.53 10.03
N GLU A 166 -8.34 1.88 10.82
CA GLU A 166 -7.96 0.72 11.63
C GLU A 166 -7.52 -0.47 10.76
N TYR A 167 -8.23 -0.69 9.65
CA TYR A 167 -7.89 -1.71 8.68
C TYR A 167 -6.50 -1.48 8.07
N LEU A 168 -6.26 -0.28 7.54
CA LEU A 168 -4.99 0.10 6.92
C LEU A 168 -3.81 0.07 7.91
N ARG A 169 -4.04 0.53 9.15
CA ARG A 169 -3.06 0.40 10.25
C ARG A 169 -2.66 -1.07 10.46
N LYS A 170 -3.63 -1.98 10.37
CA LYS A 170 -3.38 -3.41 10.57
C LYS A 170 -2.60 -4.02 9.42
N ASP A 171 -2.91 -3.65 8.19
CA ASP A 171 -2.19 -4.12 7.01
C ASP A 171 -0.72 -3.64 7.01
N LEU A 172 -0.44 -2.42 7.48
CA LEU A 172 0.92 -1.96 7.75
C LEU A 172 1.65 -2.81 8.82
N GLU A 173 0.97 -3.17 9.91
CA GLU A 173 1.55 -4.00 10.97
C GLU A 173 1.89 -5.41 10.46
N ILE A 174 1.00 -6.01 9.67
CA ILE A 174 1.21 -7.33 9.06
C ILE A 174 2.37 -7.25 8.07
N THR A 175 2.38 -6.23 7.20
CA THR A 175 3.44 -5.98 6.22
C THR A 175 4.80 -5.87 6.90
N GLN A 176 4.89 -5.10 7.99
CA GLN A 176 6.11 -5.01 8.79
C GLN A 176 6.56 -6.37 9.34
N LYS A 177 5.66 -7.12 9.97
CA LYS A 177 5.97 -8.45 10.55
C LYS A 177 6.42 -9.45 9.47
N MET A 178 5.81 -9.40 8.30
CA MET A 178 6.20 -10.24 7.16
C MET A 178 7.59 -9.86 6.64
N HIS A 179 7.88 -8.57 6.49
CA HIS A 179 9.20 -8.09 6.09
C HIS A 179 10.29 -8.50 7.10
N GLU A 180 10.03 -8.36 8.41
CA GLU A 180 10.95 -8.80 9.46
C GLU A 180 11.21 -10.31 9.42
N ARG A 181 10.16 -11.11 9.20
CA ARG A 181 10.30 -12.56 9.01
C ARG A 181 11.11 -12.89 7.75
N MET A 182 10.83 -12.23 6.64
CA MET A 182 11.50 -12.43 5.36
C MET A 182 13.01 -12.20 5.49
N LYS A 183 13.41 -11.12 6.18
CA LYS A 183 14.81 -10.86 6.54
C LYS A 183 15.42 -11.92 7.44
N LYS A 184 14.70 -12.34 8.49
CA LYS A 184 15.17 -13.42 9.39
C LYS A 184 15.45 -14.72 8.63
N LEU A 185 14.69 -14.98 7.57
CA LEU A 185 14.82 -16.17 6.72
C LEU A 185 15.72 -15.93 5.50
N ARG A 186 16.37 -14.77 5.39
CA ARG A 186 17.30 -14.40 4.30
C ARG A 186 16.66 -14.46 2.91
N ILE A 187 15.35 -14.30 2.82
CA ILE A 187 14.63 -14.25 1.52
C ILE A 187 14.93 -12.93 0.80
N ASP A 188 15.22 -11.86 1.55
CA ASP A 188 15.64 -10.56 1.03
C ASP A 188 17.01 -10.60 0.33
N GLU A 189 17.80 -11.67 0.56
CA GLU A 189 19.08 -11.91 -0.11
C GLU A 189 18.94 -12.65 -1.45
N ILE A 190 17.73 -13.11 -1.81
CA ILE A 190 17.49 -13.69 -3.13
C ILE A 190 17.63 -12.56 -4.16
N GLY A 191 18.69 -12.64 -4.97
CA GLY A 191 18.95 -11.70 -6.04
C GLY A 191 18.06 -11.95 -7.25
N ARG A 192 17.62 -10.85 -7.87
CA ARG A 192 17.11 -10.85 -9.24
C ARG A 192 18.18 -10.17 -10.11
N TRP A 193 18.66 -10.90 -11.10
CA TRP A 193 19.68 -10.46 -12.06
C TRP A 193 19.17 -9.36 -12.99
#